data_AF-A0A836THK9-F1
#
_entry.id   AF-A0A836THK9-F1
#
_cell.length_a   1.000
_cell.length_b   1.000
_cell.length_c   1.000
_cell.angle_alpha   90.00
_cell.angle_beta   90.00
_cell.angle_gamma   90.00
#
_symmetry.space_group_name_H-M   'P 1'
#
loop_
_entity.id
_entity.type
_entity.pdbx_description
1 polymer ?
#
loop_
_entity_poly.entity_id
_entity_poly.type
_entity_poly.pdbx_seq_one_letter_code
_entity_poly.pdbx_strand_id
1 'polypeptide(L)'
;MALNTFVESKYVKLIQGKPETLITPTNSKDGQKIVRCPSCKIALWGHYTGAGDIISFVRVGTLDDPNVLKPDIHVFTPAKQDWLQLSNDVPQVDEYYQKVDYWPIESIDRFNQVKGN
;
A
#
# COMPACT_ATOMS: atom_id res chain seq x y z
N MET A 1 6.01 6.84 -8.91
CA MET A 1 6.14 5.56 -8.18
C MET A 1 5.79 5.79 -6.72
N ALA A 2 5.20 4.82 -6.03
CA ALA A 2 4.90 4.94 -4.61
C ALA A 2 5.34 3.67 -3.88
N LEU A 3 5.86 3.83 -2.67
CA LEU A 3 6.20 2.71 -1.78
C LEU A 3 5.14 2.60 -0.70
N ASN A 4 4.48 1.45 -0.65
CA ASN A 4 3.41 1.17 0.31
C ASN A 4 3.78 -0.02 1.16
N THR A 5 3.41 0.04 2.44
CA THR A 5 3.35 -1.13 3.32
C THR A 5 1.91 -1.40 3.72
N PHE A 6 1.62 -2.67 4.04
CA PHE A 6 0.28 -3.16 4.28
C PHE A 6 0.14 -3.38 5.79
N VAL A 7 -0.78 -2.63 6.40
CA VAL A 7 -1.02 -2.69 7.84
C VAL A 7 -2.51 -2.90 8.08
N GLU A 8 -2.86 -3.81 8.97
CA GLU A 8 -4.25 -3.99 9.39
C GLU A 8 -4.77 -2.67 9.98
N SER A 9 -5.89 -2.18 9.46
CA SER A 9 -6.36 -0.82 9.75
C SER A 9 -6.58 -0.56 11.25
N LYS A 10 -6.87 -1.60 12.04
CA LYS A 10 -7.00 -1.51 13.50
C LYS A 10 -5.73 -1.04 14.23
N TYR A 11 -4.56 -1.20 13.60
CA TYR A 11 -3.28 -0.73 14.13
C TYR A 11 -2.89 0.67 13.65
N VAL A 12 -3.58 1.22 12.65
CA VAL A 12 -3.36 2.59 12.16
C VAL A 12 -4.25 3.55 12.93
N LYS A 13 -3.67 4.35 13.82
CA LYS A 13 -4.40 5.29 14.69
C LYS A 13 -4.07 6.74 14.34
N LEU A 14 -5.11 7.57 14.23
CA LEU A 14 -4.95 9.01 14.11
C LEU A 14 -4.65 9.60 15.48
N ILE A 15 -3.41 10.04 15.68
CA ILE A 15 -2.98 10.66 16.95
C ILE A 15 -3.20 12.18 16.98
N GLN A 16 -3.11 12.84 15.82
CA GLN A 16 -3.25 14.29 15.69
C GLN A 16 -3.74 14.67 14.28
N GLY A 17 -4.44 15.80 14.21
CA GLY A 17 -4.90 16.39 12.96
C GLY A 17 -6.23 15.79 12.49
N LYS A 18 -6.71 16.28 11.34
CA LYS A 18 -7.92 15.78 10.68
C LYS A 18 -7.62 15.62 9.18
N PRO A 19 -7.21 14.42 8.74
CA PRO A 19 -6.96 14.19 7.33
C PRO A 19 -8.26 14.25 6.54
N GLU A 20 -8.15 14.58 5.25
CA GLU A 20 -9.26 14.46 4.31
C GLU A 20 -9.17 13.11 3.58
N THR A 21 -10.33 12.57 3.22
CA THR A 21 -10.45 11.36 2.41
C THR A 21 -11.00 11.73 1.05
N LEU A 22 -10.35 11.28 -0.02
CA LEU A 22 -10.86 11.37 -1.38
C LEU A 22 -10.96 9.99 -2.02
N ILE A 23 -11.83 9.86 -3.02
CA ILE A 23 -11.95 8.68 -3.86
C ILE A 23 -11.28 9.02 -5.19
N THR A 24 -10.28 8.24 -5.58
CA THR A 24 -9.57 8.37 -6.85
C THR A 24 -9.96 7.21 -7.75
N PRO A 25 -10.37 7.45 -9.01
CA PRO A 25 -10.62 6.38 -9.97
C PRO A 25 -9.36 5.53 -10.19
N THR A 26 -9.54 4.23 -10.36
CA THR A 26 -8.47 3.28 -10.75
C THR A 26 -8.77 2.71 -12.12
N ASN A 27 -7.76 2.11 -12.78
CA ASN A 27 -7.96 1.41 -14.06
C ASN A 27 -8.96 0.25 -13.95
N SER A 28 -9.06 -0.39 -12.78
CA SER A 28 -10.05 -1.43 -12.51
C SER A 28 -11.47 -0.87 -12.28
N LYS A 29 -11.64 0.47 -12.27
CA LYS A 29 -12.87 1.20 -11.95
C LYS A 29 -13.38 1.07 -10.51
N ASP A 30 -12.77 0.20 -9.71
CA ASP A 30 -13.17 0.01 -8.31
C ASP A 30 -12.85 1.22 -7.42
N GLY A 31 -11.90 2.04 -7.86
CA GLY A 31 -11.46 3.24 -7.13
C GLY A 31 -10.52 2.92 -5.96
N GLN A 32 -9.95 3.98 -5.42
CA GLN A 32 -9.07 3.96 -4.26
C GLN A 32 -9.49 5.07 -3.30
N LYS A 33 -9.68 4.75 -2.02
CA LYS A 33 -9.76 5.78 -0.98
C LYS A 33 -8.34 6.21 -0.63
N ILE A 34 -8.07 7.50 -0.68
CA ILE A 34 -6.80 8.08 -0.25
C ILE A 34 -7.08 8.98 0.94
N VAL A 35 -6.37 8.75 2.05
CA VAL A 35 -6.41 9.60 3.23
C VAL A 35 -5.13 10.44 3.25
N ARG A 36 -5.29 11.76 3.29
CA ARG A 36 -4.18 12.71 3.11
C ARG A 36 -4.31 13.95 3.99
N CYS A 37 -3.19 14.65 4.18
CA CYS A 37 -3.21 15.94 4.85
C CYS A 37 -3.99 16.98 4.02
N PRO A 38 -4.93 17.75 4.60
CA PRO A 38 -5.70 18.73 3.84
C PRO A 38 -4.88 19.96 3.44
N SER A 39 -3.73 20.22 4.07
CA SER A 39 -2.86 21.36 3.76
C SER A 39 -1.85 21.01 2.67
N CYS A 40 -0.94 20.07 2.93
CA CYS A 40 0.12 19.72 1.98
C CYS A 40 -0.30 18.67 0.94
N LYS A 41 -1.49 18.08 1.07
CA LYS A 41 -2.04 17.05 0.17
C LYS A 41 -1.21 15.76 0.06
N ILE A 42 -0.24 15.55 0.95
CA ILE A 42 0.54 14.31 1.05
C ILE A 42 -0.38 13.19 1.52
N ALA A 43 -0.45 12.11 0.73
CA ALA A 43 -1.13 10.88 1.10
C ALA A 43 -0.41 10.18 2.25
N LEU A 44 -1.14 9.79 3.28
CA LEU A 44 -0.62 9.10 4.46
C LEU A 44 -0.91 7.60 4.38
N TRP A 45 -2.16 7.24 4.05
CA TRP A 45 -2.54 5.88 3.72
C TRP A 45 -3.70 5.85 2.72
N GLY A 46 -4.06 4.67 2.25
CA GLY A 46 -5.26 4.48 1.45
C GLY A 46 -5.86 3.09 1.63
N HIS A 47 -7.01 2.88 1.00
CA HIS A 47 -7.73 1.62 0.97
C HIS A 47 -8.06 1.27 -0.47
N TYR A 48 -7.70 0.05 -0.88
CA TYR A 48 -8.06 -0.52 -2.17
C TYR A 48 -9.21 -1.50 -1.97
N THR A 49 -10.17 -1.48 -2.89
CA THR A 49 -11.40 -2.28 -2.83
C THR A 49 -11.17 -3.77 -2.59
N GLY A 50 -10.13 -4.38 -3.18
CA GLY A 50 -9.82 -5.79 -2.99
C GLY A 50 -9.53 -6.22 -1.54
N ALA A 51 -9.16 -5.27 -0.67
CA ALA A 51 -9.00 -5.48 0.77
C ALA A 51 -9.95 -4.60 1.60
N GLY A 52 -10.86 -3.85 0.97
CA GLY A 52 -11.74 -2.90 1.65
C GLY A 52 -11.01 -1.98 2.63
N ASP A 53 -11.70 -1.60 3.71
CA ASP A 53 -11.16 -0.73 4.76
C ASP A 53 -10.40 -1.51 5.85
N ILE A 54 -10.24 -2.84 5.73
CA ILE A 54 -9.58 -3.68 6.77
C ILE A 54 -8.05 -3.63 6.69
N ILE A 55 -7.50 -3.27 5.53
CA ILE A 55 -6.06 -3.03 5.34
C ILE A 55 -5.82 -1.59 4.92
N SER A 56 -4.93 -0.91 5.63
CA SER A 56 -4.37 0.38 5.29
C SER A 56 -3.07 0.20 4.50
N PHE A 57 -3.03 0.82 3.32
CA PHE A 57 -1.85 0.91 2.48
C PHE A 57 -1.09 2.17 2.87
N VAL A 58 -0.20 2.05 3.86
CA VAL A 58 0.54 3.18 4.44
C VAL A 58 1.67 3.60 3.50
N ARG A 59 1.82 4.90 3.26
CA ARG A 59 2.93 5.43 2.46
C ARG A 59 4.22 5.36 3.27
N VAL A 60 5.17 4.54 2.83
CA VAL A 60 6.42 4.32 3.58
C VAL A 60 7.23 5.61 3.70
N GLY A 61 7.23 6.45 2.67
CA GLY A 61 7.95 7.73 2.67
C GLY A 61 7.43 8.76 3.67
N THR A 62 6.33 8.50 4.38
CA THR A 62 5.81 9.39 5.44
C THR A 62 6.06 8.86 6.85
N LEU A 63 6.80 7.76 7.00
CA LEU A 63 7.26 7.27 8.30
C LEU A 63 8.42 8.12 8.81
N ASP A 64 8.59 8.16 10.14
CA ASP A 64 9.72 8.87 10.77
C ASP A 64 11.08 8.30 10.34
N ASP A 65 11.17 6.97 10.19
CA ASP A 65 12.30 6.30 9.56
C ASP A 65 11.81 5.41 8.40
N PRO A 66 11.87 5.88 7.15
CA PRO A 66 11.45 5.10 5.99
C PRO A 66 12.41 3.97 5.62
N ASN A 67 13.66 3.98 6.10
CA ASN A 67 14.68 3.00 5.71
C ASN A 67 14.51 1.64 6.38
N VAL A 68 13.67 1.55 7.42
CA VAL A 68 13.36 0.29 8.10
C VAL A 68 12.55 -0.67 7.22
N LEU A 69 11.96 -0.18 6.14
CA LEU A 69 11.18 -0.97 5.19
C LEU A 69 11.83 -0.96 3.81
N LYS A 70 12.19 -2.15 3.34
CA LYS A 70 12.59 -2.40 1.95
C LYS A 70 11.41 -2.99 1.16
N PRO A 71 11.37 -2.81 -0.18
CA PRO A 71 10.34 -3.46 -1.00
C PRO A 71 10.49 -4.98 -0.98
N ASP A 72 9.37 -5.68 -0.76
CA ASP A 72 9.29 -7.14 -0.94
C ASP A 72 8.94 -7.54 -2.37
N ILE A 73 8.35 -6.61 -3.14
CA ILE A 73 7.94 -6.81 -4.53
C ILE A 73 7.77 -5.47 -5.25
N HIS A 74 8.09 -5.45 -6.55
CA HIS A 74 7.73 -4.37 -7.47
C HIS A 74 6.59 -4.82 -8.38
N VAL A 75 5.52 -4.04 -8.44
CA VAL A 75 4.32 -4.32 -9.25
C VAL A 75 4.11 -3.24 -10.31
N PHE A 76 3.47 -3.59 -11.41
CA PHE A 76 3.27 -2.70 -12.56
C PHE A 76 4.58 -2.17 -13.15
N THR A 77 5.60 -3.03 -13.21
CA THR A 77 6.95 -2.68 -13.66
C THR A 77 7.04 -2.10 -15.07
N PRO A 78 6.18 -2.43 -16.05
CA PRO A 78 6.17 -1.78 -17.36
C PRO A 78 5.89 -0.28 -17.30
N ALA A 79 5.23 0.22 -16.23
CA ALA A 79 4.94 1.64 -16.06
C ALA A 79 6.10 2.44 -15.41
N LYS A 80 7.22 1.78 -15.09
CA LYS A 80 8.39 2.45 -14.52
C LYS A 80 9.01 3.41 -15.55
N GLN A 81 9.65 4.47 -15.07
CA GLN A 81 10.38 5.38 -15.96
C GLN A 81 11.67 4.71 -16.46
N ASP A 82 12.10 5.03 -17.67
CA ASP A 82 13.27 4.38 -18.30
C ASP A 82 14.57 4.55 -17.51
N TRP A 83 14.71 5.69 -16.83
CA TRP A 83 15.87 5.99 -15.99
C TRP A 83 15.88 5.22 -14.67
N LEU A 84 14.77 4.59 -14.27
CA LEU A 84 14.69 3.83 -13.03
C LEU A 84 15.15 2.39 -13.25
N GLN A 85 16.24 2.04 -12.59
CA GLN A 85 16.76 0.67 -12.49
C GLN A 85 16.29 0.05 -11.17
N LEU A 86 15.65 -1.12 -11.25
CA LEU A 86 15.23 -1.90 -10.09
C LEU A 86 16.24 -3.04 -9.88
N SER A 87 16.54 -3.38 -8.62
CA SER A 87 17.39 -4.55 -8.34
C SER A 87 16.67 -5.83 -8.78
N ASN A 88 17.44 -6.81 -9.25
CA ASN A 88 16.95 -8.15 -9.57
C ASN A 88 16.77 -9.03 -8.31
N ASP A 89 17.16 -8.53 -7.13
CA ASP A 89 17.04 -9.27 -5.85
C ASP A 89 15.61 -9.30 -5.31
N VAL A 90 14.72 -8.45 -5.84
CA VAL A 90 13.33 -8.32 -5.43
C VAL A 90 12.44 -8.73 -6.61
N PRO A 91 11.39 -9.55 -6.39
CA PRO A 91 10.45 -9.91 -7.44
C PRO A 91 9.89 -8.68 -8.17
N GLN A 92 9.80 -8.78 -9.48
CA GLN A 92 9.29 -7.74 -10.39
C GLN A 92 8.19 -8.36 -11.24
N VAL A 93 6.99 -7.78 -11.20
CA VAL A 93 5.82 -8.29 -11.91
C VAL A 93 5.08 -7.19 -12.67
N ASP A 94 4.56 -7.56 -13.84
CA ASP A 94 3.92 -6.62 -14.76
C ASP A 94 2.54 -6.15 -14.29
N GLU A 95 1.87 -6.94 -13.45
CA GLU A 95 0.52 -6.68 -12.96
C GLU A 95 0.40 -6.94 -11.45
N TYR A 96 -0.82 -6.89 -10.93
CA TYR A 96 -1.09 -7.25 -9.54
C TYR A 96 -0.91 -8.77 -9.32
N TYR A 97 -0.37 -9.16 -8.17
CA TYR A 97 0.00 -10.54 -7.86
C TYR A 97 -1.02 -11.24 -6.94
N GLN A 98 -0.95 -12.56 -6.89
CA GLN A 98 -1.67 -13.34 -5.87
C GLN A 98 -0.87 -13.39 -4.57
N LYS A 99 -1.48 -13.01 -3.45
CA LYS A 99 -0.81 -12.92 -2.15
C LYS A 99 -0.11 -14.21 -1.74
N VAL A 100 -0.72 -15.36 -2.04
CA VAL A 100 -0.20 -16.69 -1.69
C VAL A 100 1.14 -17.02 -2.33
N ASP A 101 1.49 -16.35 -3.43
CA ASP A 101 2.74 -16.61 -4.16
C ASP A 101 3.93 -15.83 -3.59
N TYR A 102 3.68 -14.72 -2.87
CA TYR A 102 4.73 -13.75 -2.49
C TYR A 102 4.75 -13.36 -1.02
N TRP A 103 3.63 -13.50 -0.29
CA TRP A 103 3.59 -13.07 1.11
C TRP A 103 4.18 -14.14 2.03
N PRO A 104 4.92 -13.75 3.08
CA PRO A 104 5.24 -14.66 4.18
C PRO A 104 3.96 -15.28 4.76
N ILE A 105 4.04 -16.55 5.16
CA ILE A 105 2.87 -17.30 5.65
C ILE A 105 2.21 -16.61 6.84
N GLU A 106 3.00 -16.01 7.74
CA GLU A 106 2.52 -15.28 8.90
C GLU A 106 1.71 -14.04 8.51
N SER A 107 2.05 -13.39 7.39
CA SER A 107 1.29 -12.27 6.85
C SER A 107 -0.03 -12.71 6.21
N ILE A 108 -0.04 -13.89 5.58
CA ILE A 108 -1.28 -14.49 5.05
C ILE A 108 -2.22 -14.84 6.22
N ASP A 109 -1.71 -15.46 7.28
CA ASP A 109 -2.49 -15.82 8.46
C ASP A 109 -3.12 -14.59 9.12
N ARG A 110 -2.32 -13.55 9.35
CA ARG A 110 -2.81 -12.26 9.86
C ARG A 110 -3.89 -11.65 8.97
N PHE A 111 -3.68 -11.66 7.65
CA PHE A 111 -4.67 -11.16 6.70
C PHE A 111 -5.98 -11.94 6.77
N ASN A 112 -5.92 -13.27 6.84
CA ASN A 112 -7.10 -14.12 6.95
C ASN A 112 -7.85 -13.88 8.27
N GLN A 113 -7.15 -13.66 9.38
CA GLN A 113 -7.76 -13.33 10.68
C GLN A 113 -8.56 -12.02 10.64
N VAL A 114 -8.13 -11.02 9.86
CA VAL A 114 -8.86 -9.75 9.74
C VAL A 114 -9.90 -9.74 8.62
N LYS A 115 -9.77 -10.62 7.62
CA LYS A 115 -10.76 -10.79 6.54
C LYS A 115 -11.95 -11.66 6.94
N GLY A 116 -11.74 -12.63 7.82
CA GLY A 116 -12.76 -13.58 8.28
C GLY A 116 -13.70 -13.07 9.39
N ASN A 117 -13.55 -11.80 9.80
CA ASN A 117 -14.42 -11.13 10.78
C ASN A 117 -15.32 -10.09 10.09
#